data_AF-A0A924VW22-F1
#
_entry.id   AF-A0A924VW22-F1
#
_cell.length_a   1.000
_cell.length_b   1.000
_cell.length_c   1.000
_cell.angle_alpha   90.00
_cell.angle_beta   90.00
_cell.angle_gamma   90.00
#
_symmetry.space_group_name_H-M   'P 1'
#
loop_
_entity.id
_entity.type
_entity.pdbx_description
1 polymer ?
#
loop_
_entity_poly.entity_id
_entity_poly.type
_entity_poly.pdbx_seq_one_letter_code
_entity_poly.pdbx_strand_id
1 'polypeptide(L)' 'IGRSDFPGGDEGALIDNIKSKIFTLPEQTVVYPGHGGKTTIAREKIHNPIVGW' A
#
# COMPACT_ATOMS: atom_id res chain seq x y z
N ILE A 1 -2.05 -0.53 6.02
CA ILE A 1 -1.86 -1.75 5.19
C ILE A 1 -2.59 -2.91 5.86
N GLY A 2 -2.76 -4.05 5.18
CA GLY A 2 -3.31 -5.24 5.84
C GLY A 2 -2.32 -5.83 6.86
N ARG A 3 -2.83 -6.61 7.83
CA ARG A 3 -1.97 -7.35 8.77
C ARG A 3 -1.27 -8.52 8.06
N SER A 4 -0.10 -8.91 8.57
CA SER A 4 0.80 -9.90 7.96
C SER A 4 1.27 -10.99 8.94
N ASP A 5 0.56 -11.19 10.05
CA ASP A 5 0.96 -12.05 11.17
C ASP A 5 0.29 -13.44 11.18
N PHE A 6 -0.51 -13.76 10.17
CA PHE A 6 -1.03 -15.11 9.95
C PHE A 6 0.03 -16.03 9.29
N PRO A 7 -0.13 -17.37 9.36
CA PRO A 7 0.79 -18.30 8.70
C PRO A 7 0.98 -17.97 7.21
N GLY A 8 2.25 -17.81 6.78
CA GLY A 8 2.61 -17.41 5.42
C GLY A 8 2.60 -15.89 5.16
N GLY A 9 2.26 -15.08 6.16
CA GLY A 9 2.39 -13.63 6.10
C GLY A 9 3.84 -13.16 6.28
N ASP A 10 4.19 -12.09 5.58
CA ASP A 10 5.51 -11.46 5.61
C ASP A 10 5.33 -9.94 5.48
N GLU A 11 5.64 -9.21 6.55
CA GLU A 11 5.51 -7.74 6.59
C GLU A 11 6.52 -7.05 5.68
N GLY A 12 7.77 -7.55 5.65
CA GLY A 12 8.82 -7.00 4.80
C GLY A 12 8.46 -7.13 3.34
N ALA A 13 8.04 -8.32 2.92
CA ALA A 13 7.58 -8.55 1.56
C ALA A 13 6.35 -7.71 1.22
N LEU A 14 5.41 -7.51 2.15
CA LEU A 14 4.24 -6.64 1.93
C LEU A 14 4.68 -5.19 1.65
N ILE A 15 5.56 -4.63 2.49
CA ILE A 15 6.06 -3.26 2.34
C ILE A 15 6.87 -3.11 1.05
N ASP A 16 7.78 -4.04 0.77
CA ASP A 16 8.64 -4.00 -0.42
C ASP A 16 7.83 -4.08 -1.71
N ASN A 17 6.82 -4.94 -1.77
CA ASN A 17 5.94 -5.04 -2.93
C ASN A 17 5.08 -3.78 -3.10
N ILE A 18 4.63 -3.13 -2.02
CA ILE A 18 3.92 -1.86 -2.12
C ILE A 18 4.83 -0.79 -2.74
N LYS A 19 6.07 -0.66 -2.24
CA LYS A 19 7.01 0.37 -2.74
C LYS A 19 7.47 0.11 -4.17
N SER A 20 7.80 -1.13 -4.51
CA SER A 20 8.36 -1.50 -5.82
C SER A 20 7.34 -1.70 -6.94
N LYS A 21 6.08 -2.04 -6.61
CA LYS A 21 5.05 -2.36 -7.62
C LYS A 21 3.87 -1.40 -7.62
N ILE A 22 3.44 -0.94 -6.46
CA ILE A 22 2.24 -0.11 -6.33
C ILE A 22 2.61 1.38 -6.40
N PHE A 23 3.62 1.80 -5.65
CA PHE A 23 4.06 3.20 -5.63
C PHE A 23 4.82 3.63 -6.89
N THR A 24 5.03 2.73 -7.84
CA THR A 24 5.54 3.04 -9.19
C THR A 24 4.44 3.43 -10.17
N LEU A 25 3.17 3.25 -9.80
CA LEU A 25 2.03 3.65 -10.62
C LEU A 25 1.85 5.17 -10.66
N PRO A 26 1.19 5.71 -11.71
CA PRO A 26 0.89 7.14 -11.82
C PRO A 26 0.12 7.64 -10.59
N GLU A 27 0.38 8.88 -10.19
CA GLU A 27 -0.16 9.50 -8.96
C GLU A 27 -1.70 9.54 -8.89
N GLN A 28 -2.33 9.75 -10.05
CA GLN A 28 -3.79 9.78 -10.22
C GLN A 28 -4.45 8.40 -10.19
N THR A 29 -3.66 7.32 -10.15
CA THR A 29 -4.20 5.96 -10.11
C THR A 29 -5.06 5.79 -8.86
N VAL A 30 -6.31 5.40 -9.07
CA VAL A 30 -7.27 5.13 -7.98
C VAL A 30 -6.98 3.73 -7.43
N VAL A 31 -6.82 3.65 -6.12
CA VAL A 31 -6.63 2.39 -5.40
C VAL A 31 -7.96 2.00 -4.77
N TYR A 32 -8.44 0.80 -5.11
CA TYR A 32 -9.59 0.17 -4.49
C TYR A 32 -9.10 -0.94 -3.54
N PRO A 33 -9.04 -0.68 -2.22
CA PRO A 33 -8.54 -1.65 -1.26
C PRO A 33 -9.58 -2.76 -1.00
N GLY A 34 -9.12 -3.89 -0.45
CA GLY A 34 -10.02 -4.97 -0.03
C GLY A 34 -10.96 -4.60 1.13
N HIS A 35 -10.58 -3.61 1.95
CA HIS A 35 -11.40 -3.06 3.04
C HIS A 35 -11.26 -1.53 3.09
N GLY A 36 -12.33 -0.82 3.41
CA GLY A 36 -12.36 0.65 3.49
C GLY A 36 -12.74 1.33 2.17
N GLY A 37 -12.57 2.65 2.14
CA GLY A 37 -12.89 3.48 0.96
C GLY A 37 -11.74 3.56 -0.06
N LYS A 38 -12.06 3.96 -1.29
CA LYS A 38 -11.06 4.20 -2.35
C LYS A 38 -10.13 5.37 -2.00
N THR A 39 -8.89 5.31 -2.49
CA THR A 39 -7.83 6.31 -2.30
C THR A 39 -7.06 6.51 -3.63
N THR A 40 -5.95 7.25 -3.64
CA THR A 40 -5.06 7.41 -4.80
C THR A 40 -3.61 7.16 -4.43
N ILE A 41 -2.77 6.84 -5.41
CA ILE A 41 -1.33 6.65 -5.19
C ILE A 41 -0.67 7.90 -4.57
N ALA A 42 -1.01 9.09 -5.07
CA ALA A 42 -0.52 10.35 -4.47
C ALA A 42 -0.88 10.46 -2.98
N ARG A 43 -2.14 10.15 -2.62
CA ARG A 43 -2.60 10.24 -1.23
C ARG A 43 -1.86 9.26 -0.34
N GLU A 44 -1.72 8.00 -0.76
CA GLU A 44 -1.05 6.96 0.01
C GLU A 44 0.44 7.24 0.19
N LYS A 45 1.13 7.74 -0.84
CA LYS A 45 2.53 8.15 -0.75
C LYS A 45 2.76 9.19 0.35
N ILE A 46 1.86 10.15 0.51
CA ILE A 46 2.05 11.28 1.45
C ILE A 46 1.53 10.95 2.85
N HIS A 47 0.42 10.21 2.96
CA HIS A 47 -0.34 10.13 4.22
C HIS A 47 -0.38 8.74 4.83
N ASN A 48 0.07 7.69 4.13
CA ASN A 48 0.02 6.35 4.71
C ASN A 48 1.08 6.24 5.82
N PRO A 49 0.70 5.97 7.08
CA PRO A 49 1.62 6.06 8.22
C PRO A 49 2.68 4.96 8.27
N ILE A 50 2.57 3.93 7.43
CA ILE A 50 3.47 2.76 7.45
C ILE A 50 4.38 2.76 6.22
N VAL A 51 3.82 3.05 5.05
CA VAL A 51 4.54 2.94 3.76
C VAL A 51 4.74 4.28 3.05
N GLY A 52 4.10 5.35 3.53
CA GLY A 52 4.29 6.71 3.00
C GLY A 52 5.74 7.19 3.14
N TRP A 53 6.04 8.30 2.47
CA TRP A 53 7.34 8.99 2.55
C TRP A 53 7.57 9.60 3.94
#